data_AF-A0A1I3F932-F1
#
_entry.id   AF-A0A1I3F932-F1
#
_cell.length_a   1.000
_cell.length_b   1.000
_cell.length_c   1.000
_cell.angle_alpha   90.00
_cell.angle_beta   90.00
_cell.angle_gamma   90.00
#
_symmetry.space_group_name_H-M   'P 1'
#
loop_
_entity.id
_entity.type
_entity.pdbx_description
1 polymer ?
#
loop_
_entity_poly.entity_id
_entity_poly.type
_entity_poly.pdbx_seq_one_letter_code
_entity_poly.pdbx_strand_id
1 'polypeptide(L)'
;MTEPRDEPRDEQLARLITDAADGVEPTDRLAEIRTRTASTRRRTRWYAAGGASLLAAAAVVAVALLGNPASPGADGAGPAQDPTPTVTDPTPAPSGSASPADPPTGAGTTTSYTVFFVGDTARGPRLYSEVRDVRGGRDLFTALQQLETPPLDPDYRALWPEGSFADAGFDGVGTDGQLSVVLADASLRERPAGMSEADARLAVESVIWTLQSAASEGDPLQAPVQFYLGRNPIDQVLGVPTAEGLAAGLSEDVQAQMNVAFPTEDQVVAGSFIALGRNNGFEATMTWTITDEAGSVVLDGFATAEGWGEGGLFPWRTEPIDVSGLAPGRYIFTAANDDPSGGAEGVGPDTDTRSIIVE
;
A
#
# COMPACT_ATOMS: atom_id res chain seq x y z
N MET A 1 45.04 -23.13 31.66
CA MET A 1 43.79 -23.72 32.20
C MET A 1 42.83 -23.67 31.04
N THR A 2 42.74 -24.77 30.31
CA THR A 2 42.12 -24.85 28.98
C THR A 2 41.11 -25.99 29.08
N GLU A 3 39.83 -25.67 28.94
CA GLU A 3 38.75 -26.66 29.01
C GLU A 3 38.85 -27.69 27.87
N PRO A 4 38.47 -28.96 28.11
CA PRO A 4 38.40 -29.98 27.07
C PRO A 4 37.16 -29.75 26.19
N ARG A 5 37.33 -29.86 24.87
CA ARG A 5 36.25 -29.73 23.88
C ARG A 5 35.36 -30.98 23.87
N ASP A 6 34.05 -30.76 23.78
CA ASP A 6 32.98 -31.75 23.58
C ASP A 6 33.03 -32.39 22.16
N GLU A 7 34.03 -33.20 21.87
CA GLU A 7 34.12 -33.96 20.60
C GLU A 7 33.04 -35.04 20.35
N PRO A 8 32.38 -35.69 21.34
CA PRO A 8 31.49 -36.82 21.04
C PRO A 8 30.09 -36.44 20.52
N ARG A 9 29.67 -35.18 20.62
CA ARG A 9 28.33 -34.73 20.16
C ARG A 9 28.27 -34.45 18.66
N ASP A 10 29.34 -33.88 18.10
CA ASP A 10 29.37 -33.50 16.68
C ASP A 10 29.42 -34.73 15.76
N GLU A 11 30.12 -35.79 16.16
CA GLU A 11 30.10 -37.05 15.42
C GLU A 11 28.74 -37.75 15.45
N GLN A 12 27.99 -37.58 16.55
CA GLN A 12 26.67 -38.18 16.70
C GLN A 12 25.63 -37.46 15.84
N LEU A 13 25.74 -36.13 15.73
CA LEU A 13 24.91 -35.30 14.86
C LEU A 13 25.20 -35.58 13.38
N ALA A 14 26.47 -35.71 13.00
CA ALA A 14 26.87 -36.02 11.62
C ALA A 14 26.32 -37.39 11.16
N ARG A 15 26.31 -38.39 12.06
CA ARG A 15 25.73 -39.72 11.76
C ARG A 15 24.22 -39.67 11.57
N LEU A 16 23.50 -38.90 12.38
CA LEU A 16 22.04 -38.75 12.26
C LEU A 16 21.64 -38.04 10.94
N ILE A 17 22.42 -37.06 10.50
CA ILE A 17 22.17 -36.35 9.24
C ILE A 17 22.45 -37.26 8.04
N THR A 18 23.49 -38.09 8.11
CA THR A 18 23.84 -39.01 7.01
C THR A 18 22.81 -40.13 6.88
N ASP A 19 22.35 -40.70 8.00
CA ASP A 19 21.33 -41.75 8.04
C ASP A 19 19.96 -41.26 7.53
N ALA A 20 19.62 -39.99 7.81
CA ALA A 20 18.40 -39.38 7.28
C ALA A 20 18.46 -39.09 5.77
N ALA A 21 19.66 -38.87 5.22
CA ALA A 21 19.86 -38.61 3.79
C ALA A 21 19.87 -39.91 2.95
N ASP A 22 20.38 -41.01 3.50
CA ASP A 22 20.44 -42.31 2.81
C ASP A 22 19.06 -42.94 2.57
N GLY A 23 18.02 -42.49 3.29
CA GLY A 23 16.63 -42.93 3.10
C GLY A 23 15.86 -42.22 1.98
N VAL A 24 16.43 -41.20 1.34
CA VAL A 24 15.74 -40.39 0.32
C VAL A 24 16.10 -40.88 -1.08
N GLU A 25 15.32 -41.83 -1.60
CA GLU A 25 15.42 -42.26 -2.99
C GLU A 25 14.70 -41.26 -3.92
N PRO A 26 15.39 -40.58 -4.85
CA PRO A 26 14.75 -39.67 -5.79
C PRO A 26 13.87 -40.49 -6.75
N THR A 27 12.56 -40.46 -6.58
CA THR A 27 11.63 -41.00 -7.58
C THR A 27 11.43 -39.98 -8.69
N ASP A 28 11.68 -40.39 -9.94
CA ASP A 28 11.51 -39.54 -11.12
C ASP A 28 10.01 -39.32 -11.41
N ARG A 29 9.45 -38.28 -10.77
CA ARG A 29 8.03 -37.90 -10.87
C ARG A 29 7.73 -36.94 -12.03
N LEU A 30 8.71 -36.63 -12.88
CA LEU A 30 8.53 -35.69 -13.99
C LEU A 30 7.52 -36.20 -15.03
N ALA A 31 7.46 -37.52 -15.25
CA ALA A 31 6.48 -38.14 -16.14
C ALA A 31 5.04 -38.00 -15.61
N GLU A 32 4.87 -38.13 -14.30
CA GLU A 32 3.56 -38.03 -13.64
C GLU A 32 3.01 -36.59 -13.66
N ILE A 33 3.89 -35.61 -13.45
CA ILE A 33 3.55 -34.17 -13.53
C ILE A 33 3.13 -33.80 -14.96
N ARG A 34 3.89 -34.22 -16.00
CA ARG A 34 3.54 -33.94 -17.40
C ARG A 34 2.21 -34.55 -17.84
N THR A 35 1.87 -35.72 -17.31
CA THR A 35 0.60 -36.40 -17.61
C THR A 35 -0.58 -35.64 -16.99
N ARG A 36 -0.38 -35.02 -15.82
CA ARG A 36 -1.38 -34.22 -15.11
C ARG A 36 -1.65 -32.87 -15.79
N THR A 37 -0.66 -32.29 -16.46
CA THR A 37 -0.83 -31.00 -17.17
C THR A 37 -1.45 -31.14 -18.57
N ALA A 38 -1.47 -32.35 -19.15
CA ALA A 38 -1.94 -32.56 -20.52
C ALA A 38 -3.46 -32.75 -20.67
N SER A 39 -4.23 -32.92 -19.58
CA SER A 39 -5.64 -33.33 -19.65
C SER A 39 -6.68 -32.20 -19.53
N THR A 40 -6.30 -30.95 -19.28
CA THR A 40 -7.28 -29.84 -19.13
C THR A 40 -7.46 -29.05 -20.42
N ARG A 41 -7.97 -29.70 -21.47
CA ARG A 41 -8.57 -29.02 -22.63
C ARG A 41 -9.63 -29.89 -23.29
N ARG A 42 -10.83 -29.94 -22.70
CA ARG A 42 -12.06 -30.27 -23.43
C ARG A 42 -13.10 -29.17 -23.25
N ARG A 43 -13.12 -28.29 -24.25
CA ARG A 43 -14.27 -27.45 -24.60
C ARG A 43 -15.49 -28.34 -24.79
N THR A 44 -16.59 -28.06 -24.08
CA THR A 44 -17.92 -28.50 -24.50
C THR A 44 -18.79 -27.26 -24.66
N ARG A 45 -19.11 -26.96 -25.92
CA ARG A 45 -19.99 -25.90 -26.40
C ARG A 45 -21.44 -26.31 -26.21
N TRP A 46 -22.26 -25.47 -25.58
CA TRP A 46 -23.71 -25.50 -25.75
C TRP A 46 -24.16 -24.08 -26.09
N TYR A 47 -24.70 -23.92 -27.31
CA TYR A 47 -25.42 -22.74 -27.77
C TYR A 47 -26.91 -22.88 -27.43
N ALA A 48 -27.53 -21.79 -26.99
CA ALA A 48 -28.90 -21.32 -27.26
C ALA A 48 -29.33 -20.39 -26.10
N ALA A 49 -30.00 -19.26 -26.25
CA ALA A 49 -30.42 -18.45 -27.39
C ALA A 49 -31.00 -17.14 -26.82
N GLY A 50 -30.94 -16.06 -27.61
CA GLY A 50 -31.72 -14.83 -27.43
C GLY A 50 -30.97 -13.75 -26.63
N GLY A 51 -30.74 -12.54 -27.13
CA GLY A 51 -31.20 -11.87 -28.34
C GLY A 51 -31.34 -10.39 -27.99
N ALA A 52 -30.57 -9.52 -28.64
CA ALA A 52 -30.92 -8.12 -28.86
C ALA A 52 -29.88 -7.50 -29.79
N SER A 53 -30.36 -7.05 -30.93
CA SER A 53 -29.62 -6.37 -31.98
C SER A 53 -29.45 -4.90 -31.63
N LEU A 54 -28.23 -4.37 -31.60
CA LEU A 54 -27.98 -2.95 -31.82
C LEU A 54 -26.79 -2.79 -32.77
N LEU A 55 -27.10 -2.20 -33.93
CA LEU A 55 -26.17 -1.69 -34.93
C LEU A 55 -25.57 -0.39 -34.41
N ALA A 56 -24.25 -0.21 -34.49
CA ALA A 56 -23.62 1.08 -34.76
C ALA A 56 -22.15 0.90 -35.18
N ALA A 57 -21.74 1.73 -36.13
CA ALA A 57 -20.57 1.59 -37.00
C ALA A 57 -19.21 1.76 -36.29
N ALA A 58 -18.27 0.86 -36.60
CA ALA A 58 -16.85 1.06 -36.32
C ALA A 58 -16.17 1.68 -37.55
N ALA A 59 -15.72 2.93 -37.41
CA ALA A 59 -14.81 3.57 -38.36
C ALA A 59 -13.40 2.99 -38.15
N VAL A 60 -12.88 2.30 -39.16
CA VAL A 60 -11.50 1.82 -39.19
C VAL A 60 -10.62 2.94 -39.76
N VAL A 61 -9.80 3.56 -38.92
CA VAL A 61 -8.65 4.35 -39.39
C VAL A 61 -7.43 3.44 -39.35
N ALA A 62 -6.99 3.00 -40.53
CA ALA A 62 -5.72 2.33 -40.73
C ALA A 62 -4.63 3.37 -40.98
N VAL A 63 -3.68 3.51 -40.05
CA VAL A 63 -2.41 4.21 -40.31
C VAL A 63 -1.38 3.17 -40.69
N ALA A 64 -1.08 3.10 -41.98
CA ALA A 64 0.04 2.37 -42.54
C ALA A 64 1.31 3.23 -42.43
N LEU A 65 2.33 2.76 -41.71
CA LEU A 65 3.68 3.32 -41.80
C LEU A 65 4.57 2.34 -42.59
N LEU A 66 4.73 2.66 -43.87
CA LEU A 66 5.75 2.11 -44.74
C LEU A 66 6.59 3.28 -45.26
N GLY A 67 7.92 3.17 -45.15
CA GLY A 67 8.85 3.85 -46.05
C GLY A 67 9.86 4.80 -45.42
N ASN A 68 11.05 4.28 -45.11
CA ASN A 68 12.33 5.00 -45.15
C ASN A 68 12.67 5.29 -46.65
N PRO A 69 13.45 6.33 -47.05
CA PRO A 69 14.92 6.26 -46.98
C PRO A 69 15.74 7.59 -46.92
N ALA A 70 17.00 7.46 -46.44
CA ALA A 70 18.28 8.06 -46.91
C ALA A 70 18.45 9.60 -46.97
N SER A 71 19.31 10.25 -46.14
CA SER A 71 20.79 10.46 -46.26
C SER A 71 21.11 11.95 -46.56
N PRO A 72 22.37 12.47 -46.53
CA PRO A 72 23.50 12.32 -45.59
C PRO A 72 24.17 13.69 -45.22
N GLY A 73 25.14 13.67 -44.29
CA GLY A 73 26.31 14.57 -44.35
C GLY A 73 26.62 15.43 -43.12
N ALA A 74 27.75 15.16 -42.46
CA ALA A 74 28.94 16.02 -42.48
C ALA A 74 29.97 15.55 -41.43
N ASP A 75 31.20 15.36 -41.91
CA ASP A 75 32.40 14.92 -41.21
C ASP A 75 32.90 15.94 -40.17
N GLY A 76 33.70 15.46 -39.19
CA GLY A 76 34.57 16.33 -38.40
C GLY A 76 35.17 15.67 -37.16
N ALA A 77 36.31 14.98 -37.32
CA ALA A 77 37.13 14.45 -36.24
C ALA A 77 38.11 15.49 -35.66
N GLY A 78 38.39 15.43 -34.35
CA GLY A 78 39.72 15.75 -33.80
C GLY A 78 39.77 16.56 -32.48
N PRO A 79 40.77 16.34 -31.59
CA PRO A 79 40.65 16.57 -30.14
C PRO A 79 41.59 17.64 -29.51
N ALA A 80 41.35 17.91 -28.21
CA ALA A 80 42.24 18.39 -27.14
C ALA A 80 42.76 19.86 -27.13
N GLN A 81 42.54 20.58 -26.01
CA GLN A 81 43.55 20.94 -24.99
C GLN A 81 43.08 22.06 -24.03
N ASP A 82 43.34 21.85 -22.73
CA ASP A 82 43.42 22.83 -21.64
C ASP A 82 44.42 23.96 -21.93
N PRO A 83 44.25 25.18 -21.35
CA PRO A 83 45.04 25.50 -20.15
C PRO A 83 44.38 26.45 -19.13
N THR A 84 44.67 26.18 -17.84
CA THR A 84 44.58 27.11 -16.71
C THR A 84 45.85 27.97 -16.61
N PRO A 85 45.75 29.22 -16.10
CA PRO A 85 46.77 29.69 -15.16
C PRO A 85 46.20 30.30 -13.87
N THR A 86 46.95 30.01 -12.80
CA THR A 86 46.83 30.38 -11.39
C THR A 86 47.24 31.83 -11.09
N VAL A 87 46.56 32.49 -10.14
CA VAL A 87 47.14 33.57 -9.30
C VAL A 87 46.74 33.37 -7.83
N THR A 88 47.74 33.49 -6.96
CA THR A 88 47.83 33.27 -5.50
C THR A 88 47.53 34.58 -4.71
N ASP A 89 46.68 34.54 -3.66
CA ASP A 89 46.99 34.67 -2.20
C ASP A 89 46.67 36.10 -1.62
N PRO A 90 46.40 36.38 -0.31
CA PRO A 90 46.15 35.52 0.87
C PRO A 90 44.88 35.83 1.75
N THR A 91 44.57 34.81 2.56
CA THR A 91 43.82 34.64 3.85
C THR A 91 43.66 35.85 4.81
N PRO A 92 42.49 35.99 5.48
CA PRO A 92 42.35 35.58 6.89
C PRO A 92 41.20 34.60 7.15
N ALA A 93 41.45 33.60 8.00
CA ALA A 93 40.52 32.55 8.44
C ALA A 93 39.77 32.95 9.74
N PRO A 94 38.89 32.09 10.31
CA PRO A 94 37.44 32.24 10.29
C PRO A 94 36.88 32.72 11.65
N SER A 95 35.77 33.45 11.64
CA SER A 95 34.96 33.69 12.84
C SER A 95 33.67 32.88 12.76
N GLY A 96 33.43 32.05 13.77
CA GLY A 96 32.13 31.41 14.02
C GLY A 96 31.99 29.98 13.54
N SER A 97 32.86 29.08 14.02
CA SER A 97 32.52 27.66 14.13
C SER A 97 31.32 27.53 15.09
N ALA A 98 30.10 27.51 14.56
CA ALA A 98 29.01 26.87 15.27
C ALA A 98 29.34 25.38 15.28
N SER A 99 29.83 24.91 16.42
CA SER A 99 29.92 23.48 16.72
C SER A 99 28.61 22.83 16.29
N PRO A 100 28.62 21.71 15.53
CA PRO A 100 27.45 20.85 15.48
C PRO A 100 27.09 20.59 16.93
N ALA A 101 25.91 21.05 17.35
CA ALA A 101 25.34 20.56 18.58
C ALA A 101 25.31 19.05 18.44
N ASP A 102 25.77 18.34 19.47
CA ASP A 102 25.60 16.89 19.54
C ASP A 102 24.16 16.55 19.08
N PRO A 103 23.96 15.56 18.20
CA PRO A 103 22.62 15.12 17.87
C PRO A 103 21.91 14.83 19.20
N PRO A 104 20.66 15.28 19.39
CA PRO A 104 19.96 15.01 20.64
C PRO A 104 20.08 13.52 20.93
N THR A 105 20.66 13.22 22.09
CA THR A 105 20.84 11.86 22.57
C THR A 105 19.45 11.27 22.77
N GLY A 106 18.96 10.56 21.75
CA GLY A 106 17.61 10.01 21.71
C GLY A 106 16.88 10.16 20.36
N ALA A 107 17.57 10.00 19.21
CA ALA A 107 16.86 9.74 17.96
C ALA A 107 16.32 8.30 18.01
N GLY A 108 15.17 8.12 18.68
CA GLY A 108 14.44 6.86 18.60
C GLY A 108 14.12 6.54 17.14
N THR A 109 14.27 5.28 16.75
CA THR A 109 13.84 4.79 15.44
C THR A 109 12.36 5.16 15.24
N THR A 110 12.03 5.69 14.06
CA THR A 110 10.63 5.91 13.66
C THR A 110 10.23 4.77 12.74
N THR A 111 9.06 4.18 12.99
CA THR A 111 8.49 3.12 12.18
C THR A 111 7.20 3.63 11.56
N SER A 112 7.08 3.49 10.25
CA SER A 112 5.85 3.82 9.51
C SER A 112 4.91 2.62 9.50
N TYR A 113 3.64 2.86 9.82
CA TYR A 113 2.55 1.89 9.76
C TYR A 113 1.53 2.33 8.71
N THR A 114 0.99 1.40 7.92
CA THR A 114 -0.22 1.67 7.14
C THR A 114 -1.42 1.27 7.98
N VAL A 115 -2.26 2.24 8.30
CA VAL A 115 -3.44 2.07 9.16
C VAL A 115 -4.68 2.32 8.31
N PHE A 116 -5.71 1.50 8.49
CA PHE A 116 -6.90 1.57 7.65
C PHE A 116 -8.06 2.19 8.43
N PHE A 117 -8.54 3.35 8.01
CA PHE A 117 -9.68 4.05 8.62
C PHE A 117 -10.88 4.02 7.70
N VAL A 118 -12.06 4.32 8.24
CA VAL A 118 -13.27 4.36 7.42
C VAL A 118 -13.50 5.76 6.89
N GLY A 119 -13.76 5.89 5.59
CA GLY A 119 -14.23 7.12 4.96
C GLY A 119 -15.53 6.86 4.20
N ASP A 120 -16.28 7.92 3.92
CA ASP A 120 -17.50 7.83 3.13
C ASP A 120 -17.18 7.94 1.64
N THR A 121 -17.75 7.05 0.84
CA THR A 121 -17.68 7.13 -0.63
C THR A 121 -19.08 7.05 -1.22
N ALA A 122 -19.22 7.35 -2.51
CA ALA A 122 -20.49 7.23 -3.19
C ALA A 122 -21.05 5.78 -3.22
N ARG A 123 -20.20 4.78 -2.96
CA ARG A 123 -20.55 3.36 -2.81
C ARG A 123 -20.82 2.95 -1.37
N GLY A 124 -20.97 3.93 -0.47
CA GLY A 124 -21.04 3.75 0.97
C GLY A 124 -19.65 3.69 1.61
N PRO A 125 -19.59 3.49 2.93
CA PRO A 125 -18.33 3.53 3.67
C PRO A 125 -17.31 2.49 3.16
N ARG A 126 -16.04 2.88 3.09
CA ARG A 126 -14.91 2.02 2.69
C ARG A 126 -13.66 2.32 3.51
N LEU A 127 -12.70 1.41 3.47
CA LEU A 127 -11.40 1.61 4.11
C LEU A 127 -10.48 2.47 3.25
N TYR A 128 -9.91 3.50 3.85
CA TYR A 128 -8.81 4.29 3.33
C TYR A 128 -7.54 3.97 4.11
N SER A 129 -6.41 3.85 3.43
CA SER A 129 -5.12 3.71 4.09
C SER A 129 -4.50 5.08 4.41
N GLU A 130 -3.90 5.16 5.60
CA GLU A 130 -3.14 6.31 6.08
C GLU A 130 -1.79 5.83 6.61
N VAL A 131 -0.70 6.50 6.21
CA VAL A 131 0.65 6.19 6.70
C VAL A 131 0.91 6.97 7.98
N ARG A 132 1.34 6.28 9.03
CA ARG A 132 1.63 6.85 10.35
C ARG A 132 3.03 6.57 10.81
N ASP A 133 3.75 7.63 11.11
CA ASP A 133 5.09 7.57 11.67
C ASP A 133 5.03 7.57 13.20
N VAL A 134 5.40 6.44 13.79
CA VAL A 134 5.40 6.25 15.24
C VAL A 134 6.82 6.03 15.72
N ARG A 135 7.22 6.70 16.81
CA ARG A 135 8.53 6.45 17.44
C ARG A 135 8.52 5.09 18.14
N GLY A 136 9.46 4.24 17.78
CA GLY A 136 9.60 2.89 18.33
C GLY A 136 10.06 1.89 17.29
N GLY A 137 10.25 0.64 17.73
CA GLY A 137 10.45 -0.49 16.83
C GLY A 137 9.14 -0.92 16.16
N ARG A 138 9.25 -1.83 15.20
CA ARG A 138 8.11 -2.49 14.57
C ARG A 138 7.45 -3.43 15.57
N ASP A 139 6.19 -3.14 15.88
CA ASP A 139 5.38 -3.87 16.85
C ASP A 139 3.92 -3.91 16.39
N LEU A 140 3.33 -5.10 16.39
CA LEU A 140 1.95 -5.30 15.90
C LEU A 140 0.92 -4.65 16.80
N PHE A 141 1.17 -4.66 18.11
CA PHE A 141 0.26 -4.04 19.06
C PHE A 141 0.26 -2.51 18.91
N THR A 142 1.43 -1.91 18.69
CA THR A 142 1.56 -0.48 18.38
C THR A 142 0.80 -0.08 17.10
N ALA A 143 0.84 -0.91 16.06
CA ALA A 143 0.07 -0.68 14.84
C ALA A 143 -1.44 -0.72 15.12
N LEU A 144 -1.89 -1.70 15.90
CA LEU A 144 -3.29 -1.88 16.27
C LEU A 144 -3.82 -0.71 17.11
N GLN A 145 -3.01 -0.20 18.05
CA GLN A 145 -3.35 1.00 18.84
C GLN A 145 -3.57 2.24 17.99
N GLN A 146 -3.03 2.32 16.76
CA GLN A 146 -3.30 3.46 15.89
C GLN A 146 -4.78 3.54 15.48
N LEU A 147 -5.49 2.42 15.38
CA LEU A 147 -6.92 2.39 15.08
C LEU A 147 -7.80 2.99 16.18
N GLU A 148 -7.25 3.15 17.38
CA GLU A 148 -7.93 3.73 18.54
C GLU A 148 -7.75 5.25 18.65
N THR A 149 -6.96 5.84 17.76
CA THR A 149 -6.67 7.28 17.75
C THR A 149 -7.35 7.94 16.56
N PRO A 150 -7.70 9.25 16.66
CA PRO A 150 -8.29 9.97 15.53
C PRO A 150 -7.42 9.88 14.27
N PRO A 151 -8.03 9.71 13.08
CA PRO A 151 -7.35 9.84 11.78
C PRO A 151 -6.60 11.16 11.66
N LEU A 152 -5.52 11.21 10.87
CA LEU A 152 -4.89 12.48 10.52
C LEU A 152 -5.76 13.21 9.52
N ASP A 153 -6.31 12.47 8.56
CA ASP A 153 -7.27 13.00 7.60
C ASP A 153 -8.65 13.25 8.24
N PRO A 154 -9.18 14.47 8.20
CA PRO A 154 -10.48 14.79 8.80
C PRO A 154 -11.69 14.15 8.11
N ASP A 155 -11.54 13.67 6.88
CA ASP A 155 -12.60 12.98 6.12
C ASP A 155 -12.75 11.51 6.54
N TYR A 156 -11.82 11.00 7.35
CA TYR A 156 -11.84 9.64 7.87
C TYR A 156 -12.39 9.58 9.30
N ARG A 157 -12.77 8.39 9.74
CA ARG A 157 -13.19 8.10 11.12
C ARG A 157 -12.58 6.82 11.65
N ALA A 158 -12.23 6.85 12.93
CA ALA A 158 -11.93 5.67 13.72
C ALA A 158 -13.23 5.02 14.21
N LEU A 159 -13.27 3.68 14.20
CA LEU A 159 -14.41 2.90 14.71
C LEU A 159 -14.12 2.18 16.03
N TRP A 160 -12.86 2.18 16.46
CA TRP A 160 -12.42 1.54 17.70
C TRP A 160 -12.21 2.59 18.78
N PRO A 161 -12.89 2.49 19.94
CA PRO A 161 -12.60 3.35 21.07
C PRO A 161 -11.23 3.05 21.67
N GLU A 162 -10.65 4.03 22.37
CA GLU A 162 -9.43 3.86 23.15
C GLU A 162 -9.55 2.70 24.16
N GLY A 163 -8.54 1.84 24.20
CA GLY A 163 -8.49 0.67 25.08
C GLY A 163 -9.33 -0.50 24.58
N SER A 164 -9.58 -0.62 23.27
CA SER A 164 -10.26 -1.77 22.67
C SER A 164 -9.39 -3.02 22.65
N PHE A 165 -8.07 -2.84 22.52
CA PHE A 165 -7.12 -3.93 22.34
C PHE A 165 -6.18 -4.07 23.54
N ALA A 166 -5.87 -5.32 23.89
CA ALA A 166 -4.95 -5.65 24.97
C ALA A 166 -3.61 -6.20 24.47
N ASP A 167 -3.59 -6.86 23.31
CA ASP A 167 -2.38 -7.42 22.72
C ASP A 167 -2.57 -7.73 21.22
N ALA A 168 -1.47 -7.86 20.49
CA ALA A 168 -1.45 -8.40 19.14
C ALA A 168 -0.16 -9.19 18.87
N GLY A 169 -0.26 -10.26 18.07
CA GLY A 169 0.88 -11.12 17.81
C GLY A 169 0.84 -11.83 16.47
N PHE A 170 1.91 -12.54 16.17
CA PHE A 170 2.04 -13.40 15.00
C PHE A 170 2.81 -14.66 15.40
N ASP A 171 2.26 -15.84 15.13
CA ASP A 171 2.77 -17.12 15.64
C ASP A 171 3.44 -18.02 14.60
N GLY A 172 3.76 -17.49 13.41
CA GLY A 172 4.39 -18.27 12.34
C GLY A 172 5.47 -17.54 11.55
N VAL A 173 5.70 -18.04 10.33
CA VAL A 173 6.68 -17.49 9.37
C VAL A 173 6.01 -17.41 8.00
N GLY A 174 6.09 -16.26 7.33
CA GLY A 174 5.45 -16.06 6.04
C GLY A 174 3.94 -16.31 6.10
N THR A 175 3.36 -16.94 5.08
CA THR A 175 1.90 -17.17 5.00
C THR A 175 1.37 -18.30 5.90
N ASP A 176 2.27 -19.06 6.55
CA ASP A 176 1.90 -20.25 7.34
C ASP A 176 1.55 -19.93 8.80
N GLY A 177 1.65 -18.66 9.22
CA GLY A 177 1.28 -18.21 10.56
C GLY A 177 -0.13 -17.64 10.68
N GLN A 178 -0.54 -17.38 11.91
CA GLN A 178 -1.77 -16.69 12.26
C GLN A 178 -1.44 -15.37 12.99
N LEU A 179 -2.10 -14.30 12.57
CA LEU A 179 -2.12 -13.05 13.32
C LEU A 179 -3.14 -13.17 14.44
N SER A 180 -2.80 -12.71 15.64
CA SER A 180 -3.69 -12.75 16.80
C SER A 180 -4.00 -11.34 17.30
N VAL A 181 -5.25 -11.14 17.73
CA VAL A 181 -5.75 -9.92 18.36
C VAL A 181 -6.39 -10.30 19.68
N VAL A 182 -5.93 -9.72 20.78
CA VAL A 182 -6.57 -9.88 22.09
C VAL A 182 -7.39 -8.64 22.39
N LEU A 183 -8.71 -8.82 22.51
CA LEU A 183 -9.62 -7.76 22.94
C LEU A 183 -9.45 -7.47 24.43
N ALA A 184 -9.56 -6.20 24.80
CA ALA A 184 -9.43 -5.77 26.19
C ALA A 184 -10.65 -6.11 27.04
N ASP A 185 -11.85 -6.08 26.44
CA ASP A 185 -13.11 -6.19 27.18
C ASP A 185 -14.18 -7.01 26.43
N ALA A 186 -14.99 -7.74 27.18
CA ALA A 186 -16.07 -8.58 26.65
C ALA A 186 -17.23 -7.79 26.03
N SER A 187 -17.37 -6.50 26.36
CA SER A 187 -18.37 -5.61 25.78
C SER A 187 -18.22 -5.42 24.27
N LEU A 188 -17.01 -5.65 23.73
CA LEU A 188 -16.73 -5.63 22.30
C LEU A 188 -17.28 -6.87 21.57
N ARG A 189 -17.85 -7.86 22.27
CA ARG A 189 -18.50 -9.01 21.64
C ARG A 189 -19.75 -8.61 20.85
N GLU A 190 -20.55 -7.71 21.41
CA GLU A 190 -21.80 -7.26 20.80
C GLU A 190 -21.61 -5.92 20.10
N ARG A 191 -22.38 -5.70 19.03
CA ARG A 191 -22.38 -4.42 18.33
C ARG A 191 -22.95 -3.33 19.27
N PRO A 192 -22.23 -2.22 19.51
CA PRO A 192 -22.75 -1.13 20.32
C PRO A 192 -23.96 -0.47 19.65
N ALA A 193 -24.83 0.12 20.46
CA ALA A 193 -25.98 0.86 19.95
C ALA A 193 -25.51 2.04 19.08
N GLY A 194 -26.11 2.20 17.90
CA GLY A 194 -25.76 3.25 16.94
C GLY A 194 -24.70 2.85 15.91
N MET A 195 -23.96 1.77 16.12
CA MET A 195 -23.07 1.21 15.09
C MET A 195 -23.88 0.39 14.08
N SER A 196 -23.72 0.70 12.80
CA SER A 196 -24.34 -0.06 11.72
C SER A 196 -23.66 -1.41 11.51
N GLU A 197 -24.33 -2.35 10.84
CA GLU A 197 -23.71 -3.62 10.47
C GLU A 197 -22.55 -3.47 9.50
N ALA A 198 -22.64 -2.47 8.61
CA ALA A 198 -21.58 -2.14 7.67
C ALA A 198 -20.34 -1.61 8.39
N ASP A 199 -20.52 -0.68 9.34
CA ASP A 199 -19.42 -0.16 10.14
C ASP A 199 -18.80 -1.26 11.01
N ALA A 200 -19.60 -2.15 11.61
CA ALA A 200 -19.08 -3.27 12.39
C ALA A 200 -18.19 -4.21 11.55
N ARG A 201 -18.59 -4.50 10.30
CA ARG A 201 -17.76 -5.28 9.36
C ARG A 201 -16.47 -4.53 9.00
N LEU A 202 -16.57 -3.23 8.69
CA LEU A 202 -15.40 -2.42 8.36
C LEU A 202 -14.45 -2.25 9.54
N ALA A 203 -14.94 -2.20 10.77
CA ALA A 203 -14.11 -2.19 11.97
C ALA A 203 -13.27 -3.47 12.10
N VAL A 204 -13.86 -4.64 11.81
CA VAL A 204 -13.10 -5.90 11.80
C VAL A 204 -12.10 -5.93 10.65
N GLU A 205 -12.52 -5.54 9.44
CA GLU A 205 -11.62 -5.45 8.28
C GLU A 205 -10.46 -4.47 8.52
N SER A 206 -10.69 -3.35 9.21
CA SER A 206 -9.65 -2.36 9.49
C SER A 206 -8.53 -2.96 10.34
N VAL A 207 -8.86 -3.81 11.32
CA VAL A 207 -7.88 -4.57 12.12
C VAL A 207 -7.11 -5.53 11.23
N ILE A 208 -7.79 -6.27 10.37
CA ILE A 208 -7.16 -7.27 9.51
C ILE A 208 -6.15 -6.62 8.57
N TRP A 209 -6.57 -5.59 7.83
CA TRP A 209 -5.72 -4.89 6.88
C TRP A 209 -4.54 -4.19 7.56
N THR A 210 -4.75 -3.58 8.74
CA THR A 210 -3.68 -2.92 9.50
C THR A 210 -2.63 -3.92 9.96
N LEU A 211 -3.03 -5.06 10.54
CA LEU A 211 -2.08 -6.06 11.02
C LEU A 211 -1.34 -6.77 9.89
N GLN A 212 -2.03 -7.12 8.80
CA GLN A 212 -1.40 -7.71 7.63
C GLN A 212 -0.36 -6.76 7.03
N SER A 213 -0.65 -5.46 6.96
CA SER A 213 0.32 -4.46 6.51
C SER A 213 1.50 -4.32 7.48
N ALA A 214 1.23 -4.20 8.79
CA ALA A 214 2.28 -4.02 9.81
C ALA A 214 3.22 -5.23 9.92
N ALA A 215 2.71 -6.44 9.71
CA ALA A 215 3.47 -7.68 9.73
C ALA A 215 4.24 -7.94 8.42
N SER A 216 3.99 -7.18 7.35
CA SER A 216 4.65 -7.37 6.07
C SER A 216 6.12 -6.93 6.12
N GLU A 217 7.04 -7.82 5.75
CA GLU A 217 8.49 -7.58 5.68
C GLU A 217 8.99 -7.53 4.23
N GLY A 218 8.35 -6.69 3.41
CA GLY A 218 8.69 -6.50 2.00
C GLY A 218 7.70 -7.17 1.05
N ASP A 219 7.30 -8.40 1.36
CA ASP A 219 6.22 -9.10 0.66
C ASP A 219 4.88 -8.95 1.41
N PRO A 220 3.74 -8.84 0.71
CA PRO A 220 2.43 -8.78 1.35
C PRO A 220 2.13 -10.04 2.16
N LEU A 221 1.89 -9.88 3.47
CA LEU A 221 1.41 -10.97 4.32
C LEU A 221 -0.11 -11.09 4.24
N GLN A 222 -0.61 -12.30 3.95
CA GLN A 222 -2.05 -12.62 3.92
C GLN A 222 -2.46 -13.65 4.98
N ALA A 223 -1.74 -13.69 6.11
CA ALA A 223 -2.07 -14.56 7.23
C ALA A 223 -3.47 -14.24 7.78
N PRO A 224 -4.27 -15.26 8.15
CA PRO A 224 -5.57 -15.04 8.77
C PRO A 224 -5.41 -14.42 10.16
N VAL A 225 -6.41 -13.63 10.57
CA VAL A 225 -6.44 -12.94 11.86
C VAL A 225 -7.47 -13.57 12.78
N GLN A 226 -7.03 -14.05 13.93
CA GLN A 226 -7.89 -14.64 14.95
C GLN A 226 -8.08 -13.67 16.13
N PHE A 227 -9.33 -13.45 16.51
CA PHE A 227 -9.70 -12.64 17.66
C PHE A 227 -9.84 -13.50 18.91
N TYR A 228 -9.35 -12.99 20.04
CA TYR A 228 -9.35 -13.63 21.34
C TYR A 228 -9.94 -12.72 22.41
N LEU A 229 -10.59 -13.31 23.41
CA LEU A 229 -10.87 -12.67 24.69
C LEU A 229 -10.10 -13.42 25.78
N GLY A 230 -9.04 -12.79 26.27
CA GLY A 230 -8.02 -13.48 27.07
C GLY A 230 -7.29 -14.53 26.23
N ARG A 231 -7.38 -15.81 26.61
CA ARG A 231 -6.69 -16.92 25.93
C ARG A 231 -7.57 -17.75 25.00
N ASN A 232 -8.86 -17.43 24.90
CA ASN A 232 -9.81 -18.22 24.12
C ASN A 232 -10.27 -17.43 22.90
N PRO A 233 -10.37 -18.07 21.71
CA PRO A 233 -11.04 -17.47 20.57
C PRO A 233 -12.44 -16.98 20.96
N ILE A 234 -12.79 -15.78 20.51
CA ILE A 234 -14.13 -15.22 20.70
C ILE A 234 -14.99 -15.52 19.46
N ASP A 235 -16.24 -15.88 19.68
CA ASP A 235 -17.14 -16.31 18.60
C ASP A 235 -17.61 -15.16 17.70
N GLN A 236 -17.62 -13.94 18.22
CA GLN A 236 -17.94 -12.73 17.47
C GLN A 236 -17.30 -11.47 18.09
N VAL A 237 -17.09 -10.47 17.25
CA VAL A 237 -16.61 -9.13 17.63
C VAL A 237 -17.50 -8.09 16.96
N LEU A 238 -18.06 -7.17 17.73
CA LEU A 238 -19.03 -6.17 17.28
C LEU A 238 -20.22 -6.80 16.52
N GLY A 239 -20.60 -8.03 16.90
CA GLY A 239 -21.62 -8.83 16.21
C GLY A 239 -21.19 -9.47 14.88
N VAL A 240 -19.93 -9.35 14.47
CA VAL A 240 -19.35 -10.03 13.30
C VAL A 240 -18.80 -11.38 13.75
N PRO A 241 -19.11 -12.51 13.08
CA PRO A 241 -18.56 -13.82 13.44
C PRO A 241 -17.02 -13.87 13.32
N THR A 242 -16.35 -14.34 14.37
CA THR A 242 -14.88 -14.42 14.49
C THR A 242 -14.40 -15.73 15.12
N ALA A 243 -15.26 -16.75 15.19
CA ALA A 243 -14.94 -18.04 15.80
C ALA A 243 -13.73 -18.75 15.14
N GLU A 244 -13.43 -18.39 13.90
CA GLU A 244 -12.28 -18.85 13.12
C GLU A 244 -11.45 -17.65 12.64
N GLY A 245 -10.21 -17.93 12.22
CA GLY A 245 -9.32 -16.90 11.69
C GLY A 245 -9.88 -16.31 10.40
N LEU A 246 -9.93 -14.98 10.33
CA LEU A 246 -10.50 -14.25 9.21
C LEU A 246 -9.41 -13.84 8.20
N ALA A 247 -9.67 -14.09 6.92
CA ALA A 247 -8.93 -13.46 5.84
C ALA A 247 -9.50 -12.06 5.58
N ALA A 248 -8.68 -11.18 4.99
CA ALA A 248 -9.17 -9.89 4.50
C ALA A 248 -10.19 -10.11 3.37
N GLY A 249 -11.21 -9.25 3.32
CA GLY A 249 -12.07 -9.17 2.15
C GLY A 249 -11.30 -8.69 0.91
N LEU A 250 -11.89 -8.83 -0.27
CA LEU A 250 -11.26 -8.36 -1.51
C LEU A 250 -11.12 -6.83 -1.47
N SER A 251 -9.93 -6.31 -1.79
CA SER A 251 -9.66 -4.86 -1.65
C SER A 251 -10.63 -3.98 -2.43
N GLU A 252 -11.11 -4.40 -3.61
CA GLU A 252 -12.11 -3.68 -4.41
C GLU A 252 -13.51 -3.58 -3.78
N ASP A 253 -13.82 -4.49 -2.86
CA ASP A 253 -15.08 -4.53 -2.12
C ASP A 253 -15.00 -3.73 -0.82
N VAL A 254 -13.85 -3.74 -0.15
CA VAL A 254 -13.69 -3.22 1.22
C VAL A 254 -12.97 -1.88 1.28
N GLN A 255 -12.02 -1.62 0.38
CA GLN A 255 -11.24 -0.38 0.34
C GLN A 255 -11.80 0.61 -0.68
N ALA A 256 -11.49 1.89 -0.48
CA ALA A 256 -11.79 2.94 -1.43
C ALA A 256 -10.99 2.71 -2.73
N GLN A 257 -11.62 2.95 -3.89
CA GLN A 257 -10.96 2.76 -5.18
C GLN A 257 -9.97 3.89 -5.53
N MET A 258 -9.95 4.95 -4.74
CA MET A 258 -8.94 6.00 -4.78
C MET A 258 -8.43 6.24 -3.36
N ASN A 259 -7.11 6.22 -3.19
CA ASN A 259 -6.45 6.58 -1.94
C ASN A 259 -5.13 7.29 -2.24
N VAL A 260 -4.83 8.34 -1.48
CA VAL A 260 -3.61 9.14 -1.51
C VAL A 260 -2.74 8.76 -0.31
N ALA A 261 -1.57 8.19 -0.54
CA ALA A 261 -0.63 7.91 0.55
C ALA A 261 0.32 9.08 0.82
N PHE A 262 0.57 9.92 -0.19
CA PHE A 262 1.35 11.14 -0.06
C PHE A 262 0.81 12.18 -1.06
N PRO A 263 0.71 13.46 -0.67
CA PRO A 263 1.12 14.05 0.61
C PRO A 263 0.27 13.54 1.79
N THR A 264 0.80 13.62 3.01
CA THR A 264 -0.02 13.41 4.23
C THR A 264 -0.83 14.67 4.54
N GLU A 265 -1.83 14.56 5.41
CA GLU A 265 -2.61 15.73 5.83
C GLU A 265 -1.70 16.82 6.42
N ASP A 266 -1.95 18.07 6.03
CA ASP A 266 -1.22 19.27 6.41
C ASP A 266 0.29 19.25 6.09
N GLN A 267 0.70 18.40 5.16
CA GLN A 267 2.11 18.33 4.78
C GLN A 267 2.58 19.64 4.13
N VAL A 268 3.70 20.15 4.62
CA VAL A 268 4.41 21.27 4.03
C VAL A 268 5.16 20.81 2.77
N VAL A 269 4.96 21.52 1.66
CA VAL A 269 5.58 21.27 0.35
C VAL A 269 6.16 22.58 -0.20
N ALA A 270 7.26 22.48 -0.95
CA ALA A 270 7.92 23.64 -1.55
C ALA A 270 8.53 23.27 -2.91
N GLY A 271 8.47 24.20 -3.86
CA GLY A 271 8.97 24.00 -5.22
C GLY A 271 8.14 22.99 -6.00
N SER A 272 8.32 21.70 -5.75
CA SER A 272 7.48 20.64 -6.32
C SER A 272 7.36 19.45 -5.38
N PHE A 273 6.32 18.64 -5.58
CA PHE A 273 6.13 17.38 -4.86
C PHE A 273 5.59 16.29 -5.77
N ILE A 274 5.72 15.04 -5.36
CA ILE A 274 5.19 13.88 -6.08
C ILE A 274 4.06 13.31 -5.26
N ALA A 275 2.85 13.24 -5.81
CA ALA A 275 1.75 12.53 -5.16
C ALA A 275 1.82 11.04 -5.51
N LEU A 276 1.46 10.19 -4.57
CA LEU A 276 1.37 8.74 -4.75
C LEU A 276 0.26 8.15 -3.91
N GLY A 277 -0.18 6.95 -4.30
CA GLY A 277 -1.28 6.27 -3.62
C GLY A 277 -1.67 4.99 -4.32
N ARG A 278 -2.94 4.57 -4.13
CA ARG A 278 -3.52 3.40 -4.80
C ARG A 278 -4.81 3.76 -5.52
N ASN A 279 -5.04 3.11 -6.65
CA ASN A 279 -6.14 3.38 -7.58
C ASN A 279 -6.65 2.06 -8.17
N ASN A 280 -7.96 1.94 -8.39
CA ASN A 280 -8.54 1.00 -9.33
C ASN A 280 -9.65 1.67 -10.15
N GLY A 281 -9.23 2.54 -11.07
CA GLY A 281 -10.07 3.21 -12.05
C GLY A 281 -10.00 2.56 -13.43
N PHE A 282 -10.99 2.84 -14.28
CA PHE A 282 -10.99 2.39 -15.67
C PHE A 282 -9.70 2.84 -16.38
N GLU A 283 -9.10 1.94 -17.17
CA GLU A 283 -7.84 2.17 -17.89
C GLU A 283 -6.67 2.65 -17.02
N ALA A 284 -6.71 2.38 -15.71
CA ALA A 284 -5.71 2.79 -14.72
C ALA A 284 -5.53 4.31 -14.57
N THR A 285 -6.40 5.13 -15.18
CA THR A 285 -6.24 6.58 -15.17
C THR A 285 -6.87 7.18 -13.91
N MET A 286 -6.19 8.18 -13.36
CA MET A 286 -6.72 9.03 -12.29
C MET A 286 -6.45 10.49 -12.64
N THR A 287 -7.33 11.36 -12.16
CA THR A 287 -7.17 12.81 -12.25
C THR A 287 -6.85 13.38 -10.89
N TRP A 288 -6.15 14.51 -10.86
CA TRP A 288 -5.93 15.26 -9.64
C TRP A 288 -6.13 16.76 -9.87
N THR A 289 -6.49 17.45 -8.80
CA THR A 289 -6.62 18.92 -8.76
C THR A 289 -6.02 19.46 -7.48
N ILE A 290 -5.51 20.69 -7.54
CA ILE A 290 -5.19 21.50 -6.37
C ILE A 290 -6.14 22.69 -6.36
N THR A 291 -6.86 22.89 -5.26
CA THR A 291 -7.78 24.01 -5.06
C THR A 291 -7.29 24.94 -3.96
N ASP A 292 -7.51 26.24 -4.15
CA ASP A 292 -7.25 27.26 -3.13
C ASP A 292 -8.36 27.33 -2.07
N GLU A 293 -8.18 28.17 -1.04
CA GLU A 293 -9.18 28.36 0.03
C GLU A 293 -10.54 28.86 -0.47
N ALA A 294 -10.60 29.49 -1.66
CA ALA A 294 -11.84 29.91 -2.28
C ALA A 294 -12.53 28.79 -3.07
N GLY A 295 -11.92 27.60 -3.14
CA GLY A 295 -12.39 26.44 -3.91
C GLY A 295 -12.10 26.54 -5.40
N SER A 296 -11.22 27.46 -5.84
CA SER A 296 -10.83 27.59 -7.24
C SER A 296 -9.71 26.60 -7.55
N VAL A 297 -9.86 25.84 -8.64
CA VAL A 297 -8.79 24.97 -9.15
C VAL A 297 -7.64 25.86 -9.65
N VAL A 298 -6.46 25.70 -9.05
CA VAL A 298 -5.24 26.45 -9.40
C VAL A 298 -4.25 25.60 -10.19
N LEU A 299 -4.29 24.28 -10.01
CA LEU A 299 -3.54 23.30 -10.79
C LEU A 299 -4.38 22.04 -10.98
N ASP A 300 -4.16 21.33 -12.07
CA ASP A 300 -4.79 20.05 -12.36
C ASP A 300 -3.87 19.17 -13.22
N GLY A 301 -4.20 17.88 -13.25
CA GLY A 301 -3.52 16.93 -14.11
C GLY A 301 -4.05 15.51 -13.96
N PHE A 302 -3.24 14.55 -14.40
CA PHE A 302 -3.57 13.14 -14.33
C PHE A 302 -2.33 12.30 -14.01
N ALA A 303 -2.55 11.04 -13.62
CA ALA A 303 -1.54 10.01 -13.55
C ALA A 303 -2.13 8.65 -13.96
N THR A 304 -1.24 7.67 -14.16
CA THR A 304 -1.63 6.31 -14.50
C THR A 304 -1.13 5.36 -13.41
N ALA A 305 -2.02 4.52 -12.93
CA ALA A 305 -1.68 3.43 -12.01
C ALA A 305 -0.97 2.30 -12.76
N GLU A 306 -0.21 1.48 -12.03
CA GLU A 306 0.53 0.34 -12.58
C GLU A 306 -0.38 -0.76 -13.16
N GLY A 307 -1.68 -0.71 -12.86
CA GLY A 307 -2.68 -1.65 -13.37
C GLY A 307 -4.12 -1.17 -13.11
N TRP A 308 -5.07 -1.98 -13.55
CA TRP A 308 -6.50 -1.80 -13.32
C TRP A 308 -7.24 -3.15 -13.47
N GLY A 309 -8.47 -3.23 -12.95
CA GLY A 309 -9.35 -4.38 -13.10
C GLY A 309 -9.48 -5.23 -11.85
N GLU A 310 -9.89 -6.49 -12.03
CA GLU A 310 -10.15 -7.42 -10.93
C GLU A 310 -8.88 -7.73 -10.13
N GLY A 311 -9.02 -7.86 -8.82
CA GLY A 311 -7.96 -8.38 -7.95
C GLY A 311 -7.21 -7.34 -7.14
N GLY A 312 -7.56 -6.05 -7.26
CA GLY A 312 -7.30 -5.07 -6.21
C GLY A 312 -6.92 -3.67 -6.64
N LEU A 313 -6.28 -2.94 -5.72
CA LEU A 313 -5.82 -1.57 -5.95
C LEU A 313 -4.38 -1.54 -6.43
N PHE A 314 -4.06 -0.67 -7.37
CA PHE A 314 -2.74 -0.58 -8.00
C PHE A 314 -2.03 0.72 -7.61
N PRO A 315 -0.71 0.69 -7.36
CA PRO A 315 0.04 1.91 -7.09
C PRO A 315 -0.08 2.91 -8.23
N TRP A 316 -0.17 4.20 -7.91
CA TRP A 316 -0.02 5.29 -8.85
C TRP A 316 0.96 6.31 -8.31
N ARG A 317 1.53 7.11 -9.23
CA ARG A 317 2.48 8.17 -8.94
C ARG A 317 2.36 9.27 -9.98
N THR A 318 2.35 10.53 -9.55
CA THR A 318 2.39 11.67 -10.48
C THR A 318 3.82 11.95 -10.94
N GLU A 319 3.94 12.66 -12.06
CA GLU A 319 5.13 13.48 -12.28
C GLU A 319 5.23 14.55 -11.18
N PRO A 320 6.42 15.17 -10.95
CA PRO A 320 6.55 16.26 -9.99
C PRO A 320 5.56 17.39 -10.30
N ILE A 321 4.66 17.66 -9.36
CA ILE A 321 3.70 18.75 -9.41
C ILE A 321 4.43 20.02 -8.96
N ASP A 322 4.60 20.96 -9.89
CA ASP A 322 5.25 22.25 -9.63
C ASP A 322 4.29 23.21 -8.91
N VAL A 323 4.61 23.55 -7.67
CA VAL A 323 3.89 24.51 -6.82
C VAL A 323 4.68 25.81 -6.63
N SER A 324 5.83 25.97 -7.28
CA SER A 324 6.70 27.14 -7.10
C SER A 324 6.08 28.46 -7.56
N GLY A 325 5.03 28.39 -8.39
CA GLY A 325 4.25 29.55 -8.83
C GLY A 325 3.04 29.88 -7.94
N LEU A 326 2.72 29.04 -6.94
CA LEU A 326 1.62 29.29 -6.02
C LEU A 326 2.04 30.25 -4.91
N ALA A 327 1.08 31.00 -4.39
CA ALA A 327 1.33 31.82 -3.20
C ALA A 327 1.48 30.90 -1.98
N PRO A 328 2.31 31.25 -0.99
CA PRO A 328 2.36 30.49 0.25
C PRO A 328 0.99 30.45 0.94
N GLY A 329 0.55 29.28 1.40
CA GLY A 329 -0.79 29.11 1.96
C GLY A 329 -1.28 27.66 1.99
N ARG A 330 -2.51 27.47 2.47
CA ARG A 330 -3.19 26.18 2.50
C ARG A 330 -3.92 25.91 1.19
N TYR A 331 -3.81 24.69 0.70
CA TYR A 331 -4.48 24.19 -0.49
C TYR A 331 -5.05 22.79 -0.23
N ILE A 332 -6.01 22.37 -1.06
CA ILE A 332 -6.55 21.00 -1.03
C ILE A 332 -6.11 20.29 -2.30
N PHE A 333 -5.34 19.22 -2.15
CA PHE A 333 -5.07 18.25 -3.19
C PHE A 333 -6.21 17.22 -3.22
N THR A 334 -6.82 17.00 -4.38
CA THR A 334 -7.87 15.98 -4.57
C THR A 334 -7.42 15.03 -5.67
N ALA A 335 -7.50 13.74 -5.39
CA ALA A 335 -7.34 12.66 -6.36
C ALA A 335 -8.70 12.00 -6.62
N ALA A 336 -8.98 11.63 -7.86
CA ALA A 336 -10.23 10.99 -8.26
C ALA A 336 -9.97 9.89 -9.28
N ASN A 337 -10.75 8.80 -9.24
CA ASN A 337 -10.80 7.89 -10.39
C ASN A 337 -11.28 8.65 -11.63
N ASP A 338 -10.82 8.23 -12.81
CA ASP A 338 -11.39 8.78 -14.05
C ASP A 338 -12.89 8.45 -14.15
N ASP A 339 -13.69 9.44 -14.50
CA ASP A 339 -15.12 9.31 -14.79
C ASP A 339 -15.39 9.89 -16.19
N PRO A 340 -15.34 9.04 -17.23
CA PRO A 340 -15.59 9.46 -18.61
C PRO A 340 -16.98 10.06 -18.84
N SER A 341 -17.93 9.82 -17.94
CA SER A 341 -19.28 10.38 -18.02
C SER A 341 -19.39 11.78 -17.44
N GLY A 342 -18.39 12.24 -16.67
CA GLY A 342 -18.42 13.52 -15.96
C GLY A 342 -19.49 13.56 -14.86
N GLY A 343 -19.71 12.45 -14.16
CA GLY A 343 -20.72 12.30 -13.11
C GLY A 343 -22.14 12.07 -13.61
N ALA A 344 -22.33 11.87 -14.92
CA ALA A 344 -23.64 11.69 -15.53
C ALA A 344 -24.19 10.27 -15.38
N GLU A 345 -23.32 9.27 -15.21
CA GLU A 345 -23.68 7.86 -15.04
C GLU A 345 -23.00 7.25 -13.80
N GLY A 346 -23.64 6.23 -13.21
CA GLY A 346 -23.10 5.55 -12.03
C GLY A 346 -23.20 6.37 -10.74
N VAL A 347 -22.31 6.05 -9.79
CA VAL A 347 -22.23 6.71 -8.48
C VAL A 347 -21.24 7.88 -8.45
N GLY A 348 -20.61 8.21 -9.59
CA GLY A 348 -19.50 9.15 -9.67
C GLY A 348 -18.15 8.52 -9.29
N PRO A 349 -17.04 9.26 -9.44
CA PRO A 349 -15.71 8.77 -9.10
C PRO A 349 -15.55 8.64 -7.57
N ASP A 350 -14.79 7.63 -7.12
CA ASP A 350 -14.27 7.69 -5.75
C ASP A 350 -13.12 8.70 -5.70
N THR A 351 -13.05 9.41 -4.58
CA THR A 351 -12.10 10.50 -4.37
C THR A 351 -11.36 10.34 -3.05
N ASP A 352 -10.20 10.96 -2.96
CA ASP A 352 -9.46 11.15 -1.72
C ASP A 352 -8.78 12.53 -1.71
N THR A 353 -8.70 13.16 -0.53
CA THR A 353 -8.38 14.58 -0.33
C THR A 353 -7.26 14.75 0.68
N ARG A 354 -6.34 15.68 0.46
CA ARG A 354 -5.32 16.05 1.45
C ARG A 354 -5.15 17.56 1.49
N SER A 355 -5.18 18.15 2.68
CA SER A 355 -4.68 19.50 2.88
C SER A 355 -3.17 19.52 2.73
N ILE A 356 -2.64 20.50 2.01
CA ILE A 356 -1.21 20.77 1.89
C ILE A 356 -0.92 22.23 2.23
N ILE A 357 0.30 22.49 2.67
CA ILE A 357 0.79 23.84 2.97
C ILE A 357 1.93 24.15 2.01
N VAL A 358 1.76 25.15 1.14
CA VAL A 358 2.81 25.61 0.22
C VAL A 358 3.64 26.71 0.89
N GLU A 359 4.97 26.64 0.78
CA GLU A 359 5.94 27.64 1.28
C GLU A 359 6.74 28.35 0.19
#